data_AF-A0A2A2M505-F1
#
_entry.id   AF-A0A2A2M505-F1
#
_cell.length_a   1.000
_cell.length_b   1.000
_cell.length_c   1.000
_cell.angle_alpha   90.00
_cell.angle_beta   90.00
_cell.angle_gamma   90.00
#
_symmetry.space_group_name_H-M   'P 1'
#
loop_
_entity.id
_entity.type
_entity.pdbx_description
1 polymer ?
#
loop_
_entity_poly.entity_id
_entity_poly.type
_entity_poly.pdbx_seq_one_letter_code
_entity_poly.pdbx_strand_id
1 'polypeptide(L)'
;MPGTARLLAVGLCLTLTQGAHAVTTSTFQVTAQIVAGCLVVGGVTAYGVLDYGTSSALSTATLSTSLGGSTVTFQCTPGVALSMSLDGGQNSASGTRNLKRSGARAWVSAAAWR
;
A
#
# COMPACT_ATOMS: atom_id res chain seq x y z
N MET A 1 -26.64 75.04 -22.97
CA MET A 1 -26.02 74.04 -23.85
C MET A 1 -25.37 72.93 -22.99
N PRO A 2 -26.08 71.85 -22.58
CA PRO A 2 -25.48 70.78 -21.77
C PRO A 2 -25.37 69.41 -22.47
N GLY A 3 -25.91 69.26 -23.69
CA GLY A 3 -26.05 67.96 -24.36
C GLY A 3 -24.80 67.44 -25.08
N THR A 4 -23.95 68.33 -25.59
CA THR A 4 -22.77 67.96 -26.41
C THR A 4 -21.62 67.40 -25.58
N ALA A 5 -21.44 67.86 -24.34
CA ALA A 5 -20.40 67.37 -23.43
C ALA A 5 -20.63 65.91 -22.98
N ARG A 6 -21.89 65.47 -22.88
CA ARG A 6 -22.25 64.10 -22.51
C ARG A 6 -21.98 63.09 -23.63
N LEU A 7 -22.19 63.50 -24.88
CA LEU A 7 -21.95 62.64 -26.06
C LEU A 7 -20.46 62.40 -26.30
N LEU A 8 -19.62 63.42 -26.08
CA LEU A 8 -18.16 63.30 -26.16
C LEU A 8 -17.57 62.40 -25.06
N ALA A 9 -18.10 62.47 -23.83
CA ALA A 9 -17.65 61.64 -22.73
C ALA A 9 -17.96 60.14 -22.94
N VAL A 10 -19.12 59.81 -23.53
CA VAL A 10 -19.50 58.43 -23.84
C VAL A 10 -18.68 57.88 -25.02
N GLY A 11 -18.46 58.69 -26.06
CA GLY A 11 -17.63 58.29 -27.21
C GLY A 11 -16.17 57.99 -26.84
N LEU A 12 -15.58 58.81 -25.96
CA LEU A 12 -14.21 58.60 -25.46
C LEU A 12 -14.09 57.34 -24.59
N CYS A 13 -15.14 56.99 -23.84
CA CYS A 13 -15.15 55.80 -22.99
C CYS A 13 -15.22 54.49 -23.82
N LEU A 14 -15.90 54.48 -24.97
CA LEU A 14 -15.97 53.31 -25.86
C LEU A 14 -14.68 53.07 -26.67
N THR A 15 -13.86 54.09 -26.88
CA THR A 15 -12.57 53.93 -27.58
C THR A 15 -11.44 53.41 -26.68
N LEU A 16 -11.62 53.47 -25.35
CA LEU A 16 -10.64 53.01 -24.36
C LEU A 16 -10.79 51.52 -24.01
N THR A 17 -11.89 50.87 -24.39
CA THR A 17 -12.06 49.41 -24.26
C THR A 17 -11.34 48.67 -25.38
N GLN A 18 -10.04 48.93 -25.54
CA GLN A 18 -9.18 48.15 -26.42
C GLN A 18 -8.91 46.81 -25.74
N GLY A 19 -9.68 45.79 -26.12
CA GLY A 19 -9.37 44.37 -25.93
C GLY A 19 -8.95 43.96 -24.52
N ALA A 20 -9.91 43.73 -23.62
CA ALA A 20 -9.67 42.88 -22.47
C ALA A 20 -9.42 41.45 -22.97
N HIS A 21 -8.18 41.16 -23.35
CA HIS A 21 -7.76 39.82 -23.71
C HIS A 21 -7.83 38.97 -22.45
N ALA A 22 -8.82 38.07 -22.39
CA ALA A 22 -8.91 37.08 -21.33
C ALA A 22 -7.63 36.23 -21.39
N VAL A 23 -6.84 36.26 -20.32
CA VAL A 23 -5.69 35.37 -20.16
C VAL A 23 -6.25 33.96 -19.97
N THR A 24 -6.32 33.19 -21.05
CA THR A 24 -6.80 31.79 -21.04
C THR A 24 -5.72 30.78 -20.67
N THR A 25 -4.48 31.26 -20.49
CA THR A 25 -3.33 30.44 -20.17
C THR A 25 -2.56 31.04 -19.00
N SER A 26 -2.30 30.23 -17.99
CA SER A 26 -1.48 30.61 -16.84
C SER A 26 -0.52 29.46 -16.54
N THR A 27 0.74 29.78 -16.30
CA THR A 27 1.74 28.80 -15.91
C THR A 27 1.78 28.72 -14.39
N PHE A 28 1.76 27.50 -13.87
CA PHE A 28 1.95 27.23 -12.46
C PHE A 28 2.89 26.03 -12.30
N GLN A 29 3.62 25.98 -11.19
CA GLN A 29 4.49 24.85 -10.92
C GLN A 29 3.67 23.63 -10.49
N VAL A 30 3.99 22.49 -11.09
CA VAL A 30 3.52 21.16 -10.66
C VAL A 30 4.70 20.45 -10.04
N THR A 31 4.49 19.89 -8.85
CA THR A 31 5.49 19.05 -8.16
C THR A 31 4.90 17.68 -7.89
N ALA A 32 5.73 16.64 -8.00
CA ALA A 32 5.38 15.27 -7.64
C ALA A 32 6.56 14.65 -6.91
N GLN A 33 6.29 13.91 -5.85
CA GLN A 33 7.31 13.21 -5.06
C GLN A 33 7.03 11.71 -5.08
N ILE A 34 8.04 10.92 -5.41
CA ILE A 34 8.00 9.46 -5.24
C ILE A 34 8.50 9.17 -3.81
N VAL A 35 7.61 8.66 -2.97
CA VAL A 35 7.97 8.24 -1.61
C VAL A 35 8.46 6.79 -1.66
N ALA A 36 9.62 6.53 -1.07
CA ALA A 36 10.17 5.18 -0.96
C ALA A 36 9.23 4.29 -0.11
N GLY A 37 8.82 3.16 -0.65
CA GLY A 37 7.93 2.25 0.06
C GLY A 37 7.66 0.94 -0.65
N CYS A 38 6.99 0.04 0.07
CA CYS A 38 6.51 -1.23 -0.44
C CYS A 38 5.05 -1.45 -0.07
N LEU A 39 4.26 -1.88 -1.04
CA LEU A 39 2.89 -2.30 -0.88
C LEU A 39 2.83 -3.82 -0.73
N VAL A 40 2.10 -4.31 0.27
CA VAL A 40 1.64 -5.70 0.30
C VAL A 40 0.43 -5.82 -0.61
N VAL A 41 0.57 -6.55 -1.71
CA VAL A 41 -0.51 -6.68 -2.70
C VAL A 41 -1.71 -7.37 -2.05
N GLY A 42 -2.89 -6.76 -2.21
CA GLY A 42 -4.14 -7.23 -1.62
C GLY A 42 -4.40 -6.75 -0.19
N GLY A 43 -3.40 -6.19 0.52
CA GLY A 43 -3.60 -5.58 1.85
C GLY A 43 -4.18 -6.52 2.91
N VAL A 44 -3.97 -7.83 2.77
CA VAL A 44 -4.55 -8.85 3.66
C VAL A 44 -3.71 -9.08 4.91
N THR A 45 -4.35 -9.43 6.01
CA THR A 45 -3.70 -9.81 7.28
C THR A 45 -3.57 -11.32 7.46
N ALA A 46 -4.21 -12.10 6.57
CA ALA A 46 -4.15 -13.56 6.53
C ALA A 46 -3.66 -14.02 5.15
N TYR A 47 -2.53 -14.73 5.13
CA TYR A 47 -1.86 -15.14 3.88
C TYR A 47 -2.12 -16.60 3.48
N GLY A 48 -2.85 -17.33 4.31
CA GLY A 48 -3.16 -18.74 4.12
C GLY A 48 -2.93 -19.56 5.39
N VAL A 49 -3.04 -20.88 5.24
CA VAL A 49 -2.84 -21.85 6.32
C VAL A 49 -1.83 -22.89 5.84
N LEU A 50 -0.85 -23.19 6.69
CA LEU A 50 0.03 -24.34 6.53
C LEU A 50 -0.66 -25.55 7.16
N ASP A 51 -1.35 -26.33 6.33
CA ASP A 51 -2.01 -27.56 6.78
C ASP A 51 -1.06 -28.76 6.62
N TYR A 52 -0.68 -29.36 7.74
CA TYR A 52 0.15 -30.57 7.79
C TYR A 52 -0.69 -31.86 7.75
N GLY A 53 -2.02 -31.74 7.74
CA GLY A 53 -2.95 -32.86 7.83
C GLY A 53 -2.97 -33.52 9.20
N THR A 54 -3.37 -34.79 9.22
CA THR A 54 -3.47 -35.59 10.44
C THR A 54 -2.32 -36.59 10.55
N SER A 55 -1.72 -36.68 11.73
CA SER A 55 -0.66 -37.65 12.04
C SER A 55 -0.92 -38.36 13.36
N SER A 56 -0.41 -39.58 13.50
CA SER A 56 -0.45 -40.32 14.76
C SER A 56 0.33 -39.59 15.84
N ALA A 57 -0.17 -39.62 17.08
CA ALA A 57 0.52 -39.03 18.23
C ALA A 57 1.88 -39.68 18.54
N LEU A 58 2.13 -40.89 18.02
CA LEU A 58 3.38 -41.63 18.16
C LEU A 58 4.30 -41.49 16.94
N SER A 59 3.87 -40.74 15.91
CA SER A 59 4.67 -40.57 14.70
C SER A 59 5.92 -39.75 14.99
N THR A 60 7.06 -40.22 14.49
CA THR A 60 8.34 -39.49 14.51
C THR A 60 8.70 -38.96 13.12
N ALA A 61 7.80 -39.08 12.14
CA ALA A 61 8.04 -38.59 10.79
C ALA A 61 8.01 -37.06 10.76
N THR A 62 8.84 -36.47 9.90
CA THR A 62 8.76 -35.05 9.57
C THR A 62 7.65 -34.83 8.55
N LEU A 63 6.75 -33.90 8.83
CA LEU A 63 5.71 -33.47 7.90
C LEU A 63 6.09 -32.12 7.30
N SER A 64 5.86 -31.98 6.00
CA SER A 64 6.11 -30.75 5.24
C SER A 64 4.84 -30.32 4.54
N THR A 65 4.63 -29.00 4.48
CA THR A 65 3.54 -28.37 3.75
C THR A 65 4.03 -27.02 3.23
N SER A 66 3.30 -26.44 2.29
CA SER A 66 3.58 -25.11 1.75
C SER A 66 2.31 -24.28 1.74
N LEU A 67 2.47 -22.96 1.64
CA LEU A 67 1.35 -22.04 1.44
C LEU A 67 0.86 -22.21 -0.01
N GLY A 68 0.10 -23.28 -0.25
CA GLY A 68 -0.24 -23.76 -1.59
C GLY A 68 -0.81 -22.67 -2.49
N GLY A 69 -0.08 -22.32 -3.56
CA GLY A 69 -0.50 -21.32 -4.56
C GLY A 69 -0.63 -19.88 -4.05
N SER A 70 -0.38 -19.63 -2.75
CA SER A 70 -0.56 -18.33 -2.12
C SER A 70 0.82 -17.70 -1.88
N THR A 71 1.14 -16.68 -2.68
CA THR A 71 2.39 -15.92 -2.54
C THR A 71 2.10 -14.58 -1.88
N VAL A 72 2.90 -14.21 -0.88
CA VAL A 72 2.89 -12.83 -0.39
C VAL A 72 3.68 -11.97 -1.38
N THR A 73 2.97 -11.19 -2.19
CA THR A 73 3.59 -10.32 -3.19
C THR A 73 3.79 -8.91 -2.64
N PHE A 74 5.01 -8.40 -2.82
CA PHE A 74 5.38 -7.04 -2.47
C PHE A 74 5.67 -6.24 -3.74
N GLN A 75 5.09 -5.04 -3.83
CA GLN A 75 5.42 -4.08 -4.89
C GLN A 75 6.17 -2.91 -4.27
N CYS A 76 7.44 -2.77 -4.62
CA CYS A 76 8.32 -1.75 -4.06
C CYS A 76 8.74 -0.74 -5.10
N THR A 77 8.93 0.51 -4.68
CA THR A 77 9.64 1.50 -5.50
C THR A 77 11.10 1.04 -5.72
N PRO A 78 11.71 1.31 -6.89
CA PRO A 78 13.10 0.96 -7.15
C PRO A 78 14.06 1.47 -6.06
N GLY A 79 15.04 0.64 -5.69
CA GLY A 79 16.06 0.99 -4.68
C GLY A 79 15.63 0.77 -3.22
N VAL A 80 14.38 0.39 -2.94
CA VAL A 80 13.96 0.04 -1.58
C VAL A 80 14.48 -1.35 -1.19
N ALA A 81 15.18 -1.43 -0.06
CA ALA A 81 15.56 -2.69 0.56
C ALA A 81 14.41 -3.22 1.42
N LEU A 82 14.01 -4.46 1.17
CA LEU A 82 13.02 -5.18 1.98
C LEU A 82 13.71 -6.08 3.01
N SER A 83 13.16 -6.07 4.23
CA SER A 83 13.47 -7.07 5.24
C SER A 83 12.19 -7.76 5.68
N MET A 84 12.21 -9.09 5.72
CA MET A 84 11.07 -9.91 6.12
C MET A 84 11.45 -10.74 7.33
N SER A 85 10.54 -10.84 8.29
CA SER A 85 10.67 -11.70 9.46
C SER A 85 9.35 -12.41 9.70
N LEU A 86 9.45 -13.63 10.21
CA LEU A 86 8.31 -14.41 10.68
C LEU A 86 8.45 -14.53 12.20
N ASP A 87 7.41 -14.23 12.97
CA ASP A 87 7.43 -14.39 14.43
C ASP A 87 7.44 -15.87 14.87
N GLY A 88 7.65 -16.17 16.15
CA GLY A 88 7.63 -17.55 16.66
C GLY A 88 6.25 -18.22 16.73
N GLY A 89 5.18 -17.51 16.35
CA GLY A 89 3.79 -17.88 16.58
C GLY A 89 3.34 -17.72 18.03
N GLN A 90 2.06 -17.98 18.27
CA GLN A 90 1.41 -17.87 19.60
C GLN A 90 1.97 -18.84 20.64
N ASN A 91 2.68 -19.88 20.20
CA ASN A 91 3.19 -20.95 21.05
C ASN A 91 4.72 -21.05 20.95
N SER A 92 5.39 -19.91 20.80
CA SER A 92 6.85 -19.89 20.79
C SER A 92 7.40 -20.19 22.18
N ALA A 93 8.41 -21.05 22.25
CA ALA A 93 9.12 -21.37 23.48
C ALA A 93 10.62 -21.47 23.18
N SER A 94 11.42 -20.68 23.90
CA SER A 94 12.89 -20.66 23.77
C SER A 94 13.37 -20.52 22.31
N GLY A 95 12.70 -19.71 21.50
CA GLY A 95 13.03 -19.48 20.09
C GLY A 95 12.54 -20.55 19.11
N THR A 96 11.86 -21.60 19.60
CA THR A 96 11.26 -22.65 18.76
C THR A 96 9.79 -22.33 18.48
N ARG A 97 9.34 -22.54 17.24
CA ARG A 97 7.91 -22.46 16.87
C ARG A 97 7.25 -23.78 17.23
N ASN A 98 6.05 -23.74 17.81
CA ASN A 98 5.32 -24.95 18.12
C ASN A 98 3.87 -24.90 17.63
N LEU A 99 3.39 -26.05 17.15
CA LEU A 99 1.97 -26.30 16.97
C LEU A 99 1.39 -26.85 18.27
N LYS A 100 0.18 -26.38 18.62
CA LYS A 100 -0.57 -26.84 19.79
C LYS A 100 -1.82 -27.56 19.35
N ARG A 101 -2.06 -28.76 19.88
CA ARG A 101 -3.36 -29.40 19.74
C ARG A 101 -4.37 -28.70 20.67
N SER A 102 -5.53 -28.33 20.12
CA SER A 102 -6.62 -27.71 20.89
C SER A 102 -6.99 -28.59 22.09
N GLY A 103 -7.15 -27.97 23.27
CA GLY A 103 -7.47 -28.67 24.52
C GLY A 103 -6.33 -29.50 25.13
N ALA A 104 -5.16 -29.62 24.48
CA ALA A 104 -4.01 -30.37 25.00
C ALA A 104 -2.87 -29.45 25.46
N ARG A 105 -1.99 -30.00 26.31
CA ARG A 105 -0.74 -29.35 26.74
C ARG A 105 0.47 -29.79 25.90
N ALA A 106 0.26 -30.68 24.94
CA ALA A 106 1.31 -31.20 24.07
C ALA A 106 1.63 -30.21 22.94
N TRP A 107 2.91 -30.15 22.59
CA TRP A 107 3.48 -29.27 21.58
C TRP A 107 4.23 -30.10 20.54
N VAL A 108 4.20 -29.65 19.29
CA VAL A 108 5.02 -30.22 18.20
C VAL A 108 5.87 -29.11 17.62
N SER A 109 7.19 -29.28 17.65
CA SER A 109 8.14 -28.31 17.09
C SER A 109 7.95 -28.17 15.58
N ALA A 110 8.04 -26.94 15.09
CA ALA A 110 7.90 -26.61 13.68
C ALA A 110 8.99 -25.61 13.24
N ALA A 111 9.25 -25.59 11.94
CA ALA A 111 10.13 -24.61 11.31
C ALA A 111 9.51 -24.13 10.00
N ALA A 112 9.82 -22.88 9.65
CA ALA A 112 9.41 -22.26 8.40
C ALA A 112 10.66 -21.93 7.58
N TRP A 113 10.62 -22.25 6.29
CA TRP A 113 11.72 -22.05 5.36
C TRP A 113 11.20 -21.33 4.12
N ARG A 114 12.11 -20.69 3.39
CA ARG A 114 11.82 -20.04 2.11
C ARG A 114 11.73 -21.06 0.99
#